data_AF-A0A074RSY5-F1
#
_entry.id   AF-A0A074RSY5-F1
#
_cell.length_a   1.000
_cell.length_b   1.000
_cell.length_c   1.000
_cell.angle_alpha   90.00
_cell.angle_beta   90.00
_cell.angle_gamma   90.00
#
_symmetry.space_group_name_H-M   'P 1'
#
loop_
_entity.id
_entity.type
_entity.pdbx_description
1 polymer ?
#
loop_
_entity_poly.entity_id
_entity_poly.type
_entity_poly.pdbx_seq_one_letter_code
_entity_poly.pdbx_strand_id
1 'polypeptide(L)'
;MSAPYQVTGVRIPSSSQPHPKPHTRWEIRHLKEHYPKQFTLFILSFIRIMDDEFKPKAASFREIAGIHGMPYVPWLGDPDEARQTTRGSWLGYCNHASILFPGWHRPYIMALEQIISDVAHGIADKFAEKSNEAEGSEKGSDYVESNEAEEWMDAADKLRFPFWDWTDPQTGVEGIPNIFQEAQIKLVVPQGGDDTYDNPLAFYKLDSPVEGFDNRWQPFGGKVYRDSARAYYKEWKRTFRNPYSRVNTVDNYAGINAILKDKNSERRGTWANLTNDVAGTFAFPLNIPPDRVANAWDEFSNTTFQSAHQDPLDPKKITSPYVWNATPLEQSHNTVHLVVGGVGHMVRIAITQWAFDPIFFLHHCNVDRLLAFWEHIYPDYVGGTQGYLNPDGITRTPFTQSGGTWVELNNQEVNDTSPLWPFRNLGYDYWTSQYGHSLNYYSNHDGQPTALYNKCM
;
A
#
# COMPACT_ATOMS: atom_id res chain seq x y z
N MET A 1 8.31 29.43 1.29
CA MET A 1 8.37 27.95 1.25
C MET A 1 6.95 27.48 0.93
N SER A 2 6.78 26.50 0.05
CA SER A 2 5.46 25.90 -0.19
C SER A 2 4.99 25.19 1.07
N ALA A 3 3.70 25.26 1.41
CA ALA A 3 3.17 24.50 2.53
C ALA A 3 3.33 22.99 2.29
N PRO A 4 3.56 22.18 3.34
CA PRO A 4 3.59 20.74 3.19
C PRO A 4 2.27 20.16 2.66
N TYR A 5 2.37 19.07 1.90
CA TYR A 5 1.23 18.33 1.38
C TYR A 5 0.56 17.55 2.50
N GLN A 6 -0.71 17.83 2.73
CA GLN A 6 -1.50 17.20 3.80
C GLN A 6 -2.13 15.90 3.32
N VAL A 7 -1.95 14.85 4.11
CA VAL A 7 -2.55 13.52 3.92
C VAL A 7 -3.73 13.40 4.88
N THR A 8 -4.94 13.42 4.32
CA THR A 8 -6.19 13.59 5.08
C THR A 8 -7.24 12.55 4.73
N GLY A 9 -6.98 11.74 3.71
CA GLY A 9 -7.96 10.84 3.10
C GLY A 9 -8.86 11.58 2.12
N VAL A 10 -9.82 10.85 1.55
CA VAL A 10 -10.75 11.40 0.55
C VAL A 10 -11.64 12.48 1.16
N ARG A 11 -11.70 13.64 0.50
CA ARG A 11 -12.65 14.71 0.79
C ARG A 11 -13.70 14.76 -0.31
N ILE A 12 -14.97 14.75 0.08
CA ILE A 12 -16.09 14.84 -0.86
C ILE A 12 -16.49 16.32 -0.99
N PRO A 13 -16.32 16.97 -2.16
CA PRO A 13 -16.55 18.41 -2.32
C PRO A 13 -17.99 18.86 -2.05
N SER A 14 -18.96 17.96 -2.30
CA SER A 14 -20.42 18.20 -2.24
C SER A 14 -21.05 17.92 -0.87
N SER A 15 -20.29 17.38 0.08
CA SER A 15 -20.84 16.96 1.36
C SER A 15 -21.13 18.16 2.28
N SER A 16 -22.40 18.53 2.40
CA SER A 16 -22.90 19.43 3.47
C SER A 16 -22.83 18.78 4.86
N GLN A 17 -22.60 17.46 4.91
CA GLN A 17 -22.34 16.74 6.14
C GLN A 17 -20.87 16.92 6.52
N PRO A 18 -20.56 17.34 7.76
CA PRO A 18 -19.18 17.45 8.22
C PRO A 18 -18.42 16.10 8.16
N HIS A 19 -19.15 14.97 8.14
CA HIS A 19 -18.60 13.61 8.07
C HIS A 19 -19.50 12.65 7.26
N PRO A 20 -19.37 12.57 5.92
CA PRO A 20 -20.09 11.55 5.15
C PRO A 20 -19.63 10.14 5.56
N LYS A 21 -20.56 9.18 5.57
CA LYS A 21 -20.24 7.77 5.87
C LYS A 21 -19.14 7.29 4.92
N PRO A 22 -18.07 6.63 5.41
CA PRO A 22 -16.99 6.17 4.56
C PRO A 22 -17.51 5.15 3.52
N HIS A 23 -17.02 5.29 2.29
CA HIS A 23 -17.27 4.33 1.22
C HIS A 23 -16.31 3.16 1.28
N THR A 24 -16.71 2.03 0.70
CA THR A 24 -15.96 0.78 0.72
C THR A 24 -14.85 0.78 -0.32
N ARG A 25 -13.64 0.39 0.07
CA ARG A 25 -12.61 -0.05 -0.88
C ARG A 25 -13.03 -1.39 -1.44
N TRP A 26 -13.26 -1.48 -2.75
CA TRP A 26 -13.68 -2.71 -3.41
C TRP A 26 -12.49 -3.55 -3.87
N GLU A 27 -12.68 -4.87 -3.95
CA GLU A 27 -11.72 -5.73 -4.63
C GLU A 27 -11.70 -5.37 -6.12
N ILE A 28 -10.51 -5.35 -6.75
CA ILE A 28 -10.33 -4.78 -8.10
C ILE A 28 -11.16 -5.46 -9.20
N ARG A 29 -11.39 -6.79 -9.14
CA ARG A 29 -12.27 -7.52 -10.06
C ARG A 29 -13.72 -7.12 -9.83
N HIS A 30 -14.14 -7.05 -8.56
CA HIS A 30 -15.48 -6.61 -8.19
C HIS A 30 -15.77 -5.16 -8.64
N LEU A 31 -14.80 -4.25 -8.47
CA LEU A 31 -14.90 -2.87 -8.94
C LEU A 31 -15.09 -2.81 -10.47
N LYS A 32 -14.26 -3.55 -11.23
CA LYS A 32 -14.33 -3.62 -12.69
C LYS A 32 -15.68 -4.15 -13.18
N GLU A 33 -16.20 -5.18 -12.54
CA GLU A 33 -17.43 -5.87 -12.97
C GLU A 33 -18.71 -5.12 -12.60
N HIS A 34 -18.81 -4.59 -11.38
CA HIS A 34 -20.07 -4.06 -10.85
C HIS A 34 -20.15 -2.53 -10.81
N TYR A 35 -19.02 -1.84 -10.86
CA TYR A 35 -18.97 -0.37 -10.78
C TYR A 35 -18.12 0.24 -11.91
N PRO A 36 -18.51 0.03 -13.19
CA PRO A 36 -17.69 0.40 -14.34
C PRO A 36 -17.37 1.89 -14.41
N LYS A 37 -18.26 2.79 -13.95
CA LYS A 37 -17.97 4.24 -13.87
C LYS A 37 -16.86 4.54 -12.84
N GLN A 38 -16.93 3.94 -11.64
CA GLN A 38 -15.87 4.06 -10.64
C GLN A 38 -14.55 3.51 -11.17
N PHE A 39 -14.61 2.36 -11.86
CA PHE A 39 -13.45 1.74 -12.48
C PHE A 39 -12.82 2.62 -13.58
N THR A 40 -13.63 3.24 -14.44
CA THR A 40 -13.14 4.22 -15.43
C THR A 40 -12.42 5.37 -14.75
N LEU A 41 -13.06 6.00 -13.76
CA LEU A 41 -12.46 7.13 -13.05
C LEU A 41 -11.15 6.73 -12.37
N PHE A 42 -11.08 5.53 -11.79
CA PHE A 42 -9.87 4.98 -11.20
C PHE A 42 -8.73 4.85 -12.21
N ILE A 43 -8.97 4.22 -13.37
CA ILE A 43 -7.97 4.01 -14.41
C ILE A 43 -7.50 5.34 -15.01
N LEU A 44 -8.43 6.22 -15.37
CA LEU A 44 -8.08 7.53 -15.95
C LEU A 44 -7.32 8.42 -14.96
N SER A 45 -7.66 8.35 -13.67
CA SER A 45 -6.92 9.06 -12.62
C SER A 45 -5.49 8.56 -12.50
N PHE A 46 -5.29 7.24 -12.55
CA PHE A 46 -3.96 6.64 -12.56
C PHE A 46 -3.12 7.09 -13.76
N ILE A 47 -3.70 7.05 -14.97
CA ILE A 47 -3.05 7.56 -16.18
C ILE A 47 -2.63 9.02 -15.98
N ARG A 48 -3.52 9.84 -15.40
CA ARG A 48 -3.26 11.28 -15.22
C ARG A 48 -2.14 11.56 -14.22
N ILE A 49 -2.04 10.82 -13.12
CA ILE A 49 -0.98 11.04 -12.12
C ILE A 49 0.37 10.45 -12.52
N MET A 50 0.37 9.50 -13.46
CA MET A 50 1.58 8.92 -14.05
C MET A 50 2.20 9.80 -15.14
N ASP A 51 1.48 10.83 -15.58
CA ASP A 51 1.98 11.83 -16.51
C ASP A 51 3.14 12.63 -15.90
N ASP A 52 4.28 12.66 -16.60
CA ASP A 52 5.48 13.39 -16.20
C ASP A 52 5.27 14.92 -16.13
N GLU A 53 4.17 15.46 -16.65
CA GLU A 53 3.77 16.86 -16.53
C GLU A 53 2.78 17.13 -15.38
N PHE A 54 2.27 16.08 -14.70
CA PHE A 54 1.26 16.22 -13.65
C PHE A 54 1.67 17.20 -12.54
N LYS A 55 0.71 18.00 -12.08
CA LYS A 55 0.86 19.01 -11.02
C LYS A 55 -0.27 18.86 -9.98
N PRO A 56 0.02 19.10 -8.68
CA PRO A 56 1.33 19.44 -8.13
C PRO A 56 2.31 18.26 -8.18
N LYS A 57 3.61 18.52 -8.28
CA LYS A 57 4.61 17.45 -8.48
C LYS A 57 4.63 16.44 -7.33
N ALA A 58 4.48 16.91 -6.09
CA ALA A 58 4.38 16.07 -4.90
C ALA A 58 3.29 14.98 -4.98
N ALA A 59 2.23 15.21 -5.77
CA ALA A 59 1.13 14.28 -5.98
C ALA A 59 1.29 13.41 -7.25
N SER A 60 2.40 13.54 -7.99
CA SER A 60 2.67 12.65 -9.13
C SER A 60 2.99 11.24 -8.67
N PHE A 61 2.62 10.24 -9.47
CA PHE A 61 2.88 8.83 -9.14
C PHE A 61 4.36 8.56 -8.89
N ARG A 62 5.25 9.21 -9.66
CA ARG A 62 6.70 9.09 -9.51
C ARG A 62 7.19 9.55 -8.13
N GLU A 63 6.69 10.67 -7.63
CA GLU A 63 7.02 11.18 -6.30
C GLU A 63 6.45 10.26 -5.21
N ILE A 64 5.19 9.83 -5.34
CA ILE A 64 4.54 8.93 -4.39
C ILE A 64 5.26 7.57 -4.34
N ALA A 65 5.58 6.97 -5.48
CA ALA A 65 6.38 5.74 -5.55
C ALA A 65 7.77 5.92 -4.93
N GLY A 66 8.37 7.10 -5.10
CA GLY A 66 9.68 7.46 -4.54
C GLY A 66 9.73 7.47 -3.01
N ILE A 67 8.62 7.79 -2.33
CA ILE A 67 8.55 7.83 -0.86
C ILE A 67 8.98 6.50 -0.25
N HIS A 68 8.53 5.38 -0.81
CA HIS A 68 8.86 4.07 -0.26
C HIS A 68 10.37 3.82 -0.24
N GLY A 69 11.13 4.38 -1.19
CA GLY A 69 12.55 4.11 -1.25
C GLY A 69 13.31 4.85 -2.34
N MET A 70 13.73 4.14 -3.39
CA MET A 70 14.49 4.80 -4.46
C MET A 70 13.64 5.89 -5.10
N PRO A 71 14.21 7.05 -5.45
CA PRO A 71 15.65 7.31 -5.60
C PRO A 71 16.38 7.77 -4.33
N TYR A 72 15.79 7.63 -3.14
CA TYR A 72 16.36 8.11 -1.87
C TYR A 72 16.57 9.61 -1.92
N VAL A 73 15.48 10.33 -2.14
CA VAL A 73 15.44 11.79 -2.12
C VAL A 73 14.29 12.24 -1.21
N PRO A 74 14.38 13.45 -0.63
CA PRO A 74 13.26 14.02 0.11
C PRO A 74 12.01 14.07 -0.76
N TRP A 75 10.87 13.67 -0.22
CA TRP A 75 9.60 13.82 -0.91
C TRP A 75 9.24 15.31 -1.03
N LEU A 76 8.89 15.76 -2.22
CA LEU A 76 8.54 17.17 -2.47
C LEU A 76 7.33 17.67 -1.66
N GLY A 77 6.51 16.75 -1.15
CA GLY A 77 5.37 17.07 -0.29
C GLY A 77 5.73 17.41 1.16
N ASP A 78 6.95 17.15 1.63
CA ASP A 78 7.40 17.53 2.97
C ASP A 78 8.62 18.46 2.91
N PRO A 79 8.45 19.73 2.47
CA PRO A 79 9.56 20.66 2.28
C PRO A 79 10.24 21.08 3.59
N ASP A 80 9.55 20.91 4.72
CA ASP A 80 10.02 21.26 6.07
C ASP A 80 10.67 20.06 6.78
N GLU A 81 10.92 18.96 6.07
CA GLU A 81 11.61 17.79 6.62
C GLU A 81 12.96 18.18 7.23
N ALA A 82 13.14 17.87 8.52
CA ALA A 82 14.42 17.99 9.19
C ALA A 82 15.39 16.97 8.60
N ARG A 83 16.19 17.39 7.63
CA ARG A 83 17.20 16.53 6.98
C ARG A 83 18.19 16.02 8.02
N GLN A 84 18.10 14.75 8.37
CA GLN A 84 19.14 14.14 9.19
C GLN A 84 20.45 14.08 8.41
N THR A 85 21.55 14.50 9.04
CA THR A 85 22.90 14.45 8.46
C THR A 85 23.46 13.02 8.41
N THR A 86 22.83 12.11 9.16
CA THR A 86 23.15 10.69 9.25
C THR A 86 21.87 9.90 9.05
N ARG A 87 21.89 8.89 8.17
CA ARG A 87 20.73 8.06 7.83
C ARG A 87 20.94 6.62 8.27
N GLY A 88 19.85 5.86 8.37
CA GLY A 88 19.91 4.42 8.52
C GLY A 88 20.63 3.72 7.37
N SER A 89 20.95 2.44 7.58
CA SER A 89 21.42 1.54 6.53
C SER A 89 20.35 1.32 5.46
N TRP A 90 19.08 1.44 5.86
CA TRP A 90 17.94 1.61 4.97
C TRP A 90 17.80 3.07 4.54
N LEU A 91 17.83 3.30 3.23
CA LEU A 91 17.81 4.66 2.68
C LEU A 91 16.41 5.12 2.25
N GLY A 92 15.36 4.30 2.40
CA GLY A 92 13.97 4.68 2.11
C GLY A 92 13.19 5.12 3.35
N TYR A 93 12.03 5.74 3.18
CA TYR A 93 11.17 6.09 4.32
C TYR A 93 10.41 4.90 4.90
N CYS A 94 10.19 3.84 4.09
CA CYS A 94 9.28 2.79 4.51
C CYS A 94 9.82 1.98 5.69
N ASN A 95 8.91 1.62 6.58
CA ASN A 95 9.19 0.79 7.73
C ASN A 95 8.94 -0.68 7.37
N HIS A 96 9.99 -1.50 7.40
CA HIS A 96 9.94 -2.96 7.26
C HIS A 96 10.69 -3.58 8.42
N ALA A 97 10.35 -4.82 8.77
CA ALA A 97 10.96 -5.51 9.91
C ALA A 97 10.85 -4.64 11.19
N SER A 98 9.66 -4.09 11.41
CA SER A 98 9.39 -3.05 12.41
C SER A 98 7.94 -3.07 12.86
N ILE A 99 7.70 -2.76 14.12
CA ILE A 99 6.34 -2.59 14.66
C ILE A 99 5.54 -1.48 13.96
N LEU A 100 6.24 -0.56 13.28
CA LEU A 100 5.63 0.51 12.50
C LEU A 100 5.23 0.07 11.08
N PHE A 101 5.56 -1.15 10.64
CA PHE A 101 5.26 -1.63 9.28
C PHE A 101 3.78 -1.45 8.90
N PRO A 102 2.79 -1.95 9.67
CA PRO A 102 1.39 -1.80 9.29
C PRO A 102 0.95 -0.33 9.35
N GLY A 103 1.35 0.37 10.43
CA GLY A 103 1.00 1.75 10.68
C GLY A 103 1.52 2.72 9.63
N TRP A 104 2.74 2.52 9.11
CA TRP A 104 3.37 3.38 8.12
C TRP A 104 2.75 3.26 6.72
N HIS A 105 2.38 2.04 6.31
CA HIS A 105 1.81 1.82 4.98
C HIS A 105 0.37 2.34 4.85
N ARG A 106 -0.37 2.50 5.95
CA ARG A 106 -1.73 3.07 5.97
C ARG A 106 -1.80 4.52 5.44
N PRO A 107 -1.09 5.52 6.02
CA PRO A 107 -1.08 6.87 5.48
C PRO A 107 -0.45 6.94 4.08
N TYR A 108 0.41 5.97 3.72
CA TYR A 108 0.95 5.89 2.37
C TYR A 108 -0.14 5.56 1.33
N ILE A 109 -0.97 4.55 1.59
CA ILE A 109 -2.14 4.24 0.74
C ILE A 109 -3.16 5.38 0.78
N MET A 110 -3.39 5.97 1.96
CA MET A 110 -4.32 7.08 2.11
C MET A 110 -3.93 8.31 1.27
N ALA A 111 -2.63 8.60 1.16
CA ALA A 111 -2.12 9.69 0.31
C ALA A 111 -2.44 9.44 -1.17
N LEU A 112 -2.16 8.23 -1.68
CA LEU A 112 -2.47 7.90 -3.06
C LEU A 112 -3.99 7.85 -3.32
N GLU A 113 -4.76 7.32 -2.39
CA GLU A 113 -6.23 7.28 -2.46
C GLU A 113 -6.82 8.69 -2.56
N GLN A 114 -6.34 9.63 -1.73
CA GLN A 114 -6.74 11.04 -1.78
C GLN A 114 -6.45 11.65 -3.16
N ILE A 115 -5.23 11.45 -3.68
CA ILE A 115 -4.82 11.99 -4.99
C ILE A 115 -5.70 11.43 -6.12
N ILE A 116 -5.92 10.12 -6.13
CA ILE A 116 -6.77 9.46 -7.13
C ILE A 116 -8.20 9.99 -7.05
N SER A 117 -8.73 10.18 -5.84
CA SER A 117 -10.06 10.75 -5.64
C SER A 117 -10.13 12.18 -6.18
N ASP A 118 -9.17 13.06 -5.85
CA ASP A 118 -9.17 14.45 -6.31
C ASP A 118 -9.17 14.54 -7.85
N VAL A 119 -8.36 13.69 -8.49
CA VAL A 119 -8.31 13.61 -9.96
C VAL A 119 -9.61 13.02 -10.54
N ALA A 120 -10.18 12.00 -9.88
CA ALA A 120 -11.42 11.37 -10.31
C ALA A 120 -12.60 12.35 -10.31
N HIS A 121 -12.72 13.21 -9.29
CA HIS A 121 -13.76 14.24 -9.26
C HIS A 121 -13.60 15.21 -10.43
N GLY A 122 -12.38 15.69 -10.71
CA GLY A 122 -12.14 16.57 -11.85
C GLY A 122 -12.35 15.93 -13.23
N ILE A 123 -12.27 14.59 -13.34
CA ILE A 123 -12.65 13.85 -14.56
C ILE A 123 -14.17 13.69 -14.63
N ALA A 124 -14.80 13.33 -13.52
CA ALA A 124 -16.24 13.18 -13.41
C ALA A 124 -16.99 14.49 -13.73
N ASP A 125 -16.49 15.63 -13.25
CA ASP A 125 -17.04 16.96 -13.59
C ASP A 125 -17.06 17.17 -15.11
N LYS A 126 -15.95 16.87 -15.80
CA LYS A 126 -15.86 17.01 -17.28
C LYS A 126 -16.79 16.03 -18.01
N PHE A 127 -16.94 14.82 -17.48
CA PHE A 127 -17.85 13.83 -18.05
C PHE A 127 -19.30 14.27 -17.85
N ALA A 128 -19.64 14.81 -16.69
CA ALA A 128 -20.95 15.37 -16.40
C ALA A 128 -21.28 16.57 -17.31
N GLU A 129 -20.34 17.49 -17.52
CA GLU A 129 -20.48 18.60 -18.49
C GLU A 129 -20.77 18.07 -19.90
N LYS A 130 -19.99 17.11 -20.39
CA LYS A 130 -20.17 16.52 -21.72
C LYS A 130 -21.50 15.79 -21.87
N SER A 131 -21.94 15.06 -20.85
CA SER A 131 -23.26 14.39 -20.85
C SER A 131 -24.40 15.42 -20.93
N ASN A 132 -24.32 16.50 -20.16
CA ASN A 132 -25.31 17.58 -20.21
C ASN A 132 -25.36 18.29 -21.57
N GLU A 133 -24.21 18.52 -22.22
CA GLU A 133 -24.15 19.09 -23.57
C GLU A 133 -24.81 18.19 -24.61
N ALA A 134 -24.60 16.87 -24.52
CA ALA A 134 -25.24 15.90 -25.41
C ALA A 134 -26.77 15.92 -25.24
N GLU A 135 -27.27 16.04 -24.01
CA GLU A 135 -28.70 16.15 -23.67
C GLU A 135 -29.36 17.45 -24.15
N GLY A 136 -28.60 18.53 -24.30
CA GLY A 136 -29.07 19.84 -24.76
C GLY A 136 -29.19 19.98 -26.29
N SER A 137 -28.66 19.02 -27.06
CA SER A 137 -28.81 18.97 -28.52
C SER A 137 -30.23 18.54 -28.94
N GLU A 138 -30.71 18.95 -30.12
CA GLU A 138 -32.12 18.80 -30.56
C GLU A 138 -32.73 17.43 -30.18
N LYS A 139 -33.63 17.43 -29.20
CA LYS A 139 -34.30 16.24 -28.69
C LYS A 139 -35.23 15.69 -29.76
N GLY A 140 -34.78 14.65 -30.47
CA GLY A 140 -35.64 13.86 -31.36
C GLY A 140 -36.73 13.13 -30.57
N SER A 141 -37.72 12.58 -31.26
CA SER A 141 -38.89 11.91 -30.64
C SER A 141 -38.55 10.65 -29.83
N ASP A 142 -37.32 10.16 -29.95
CA ASP A 142 -36.80 8.97 -29.25
C ASP A 142 -35.86 9.31 -28.07
N TYR A 143 -35.82 10.58 -27.63
CA TYR A 143 -34.98 11.01 -26.50
C TYR A 143 -35.43 10.36 -25.18
N VAL A 144 -34.50 9.69 -24.50
CA VAL A 144 -34.65 9.15 -23.13
C VAL A 144 -33.88 10.06 -22.18
N GLU A 145 -34.53 10.50 -21.10
CA GLU A 145 -33.91 11.30 -20.04
C GLU A 145 -32.77 10.49 -19.39
N SER A 146 -31.55 11.04 -19.40
CA SER A 146 -30.39 10.43 -18.77
C SER A 146 -30.02 11.17 -17.48
N ASN A 147 -29.64 10.40 -16.46
CA ASN A 147 -29.06 10.87 -15.21
C ASN A 147 -27.52 10.70 -15.23
N GLU A 148 -26.91 10.69 -16.42
CA GLU A 148 -25.53 10.22 -16.60
C GLU A 148 -24.53 11.11 -15.87
N ALA A 149 -24.75 12.43 -15.89
CA ALA A 149 -23.96 13.42 -15.19
C ALA A 149 -23.95 13.18 -13.66
N GLU A 150 -25.12 12.96 -13.07
CA GLU A 150 -25.24 12.64 -11.64
C GLU A 150 -24.56 11.31 -11.29
N GLU A 151 -24.69 10.30 -12.15
CA GLU A 151 -24.05 9.00 -11.96
C GLU A 151 -22.52 9.08 -12.02
N TRP A 152 -21.94 9.97 -12.83
CA TRP A 152 -20.49 10.19 -12.87
C TRP A 152 -19.98 10.82 -11.57
N MET A 153 -20.71 11.82 -11.06
CA MET A 153 -20.37 12.46 -9.78
C MET A 153 -20.55 11.51 -8.60
N ASP A 154 -21.64 10.74 -8.56
CA ASP A 154 -21.87 9.72 -7.54
C ASP A 154 -20.79 8.63 -7.57
N ALA A 155 -20.31 8.26 -8.76
CA ALA A 155 -19.18 7.35 -8.91
C ALA A 155 -17.88 7.94 -8.34
N ALA A 156 -17.60 9.23 -8.55
CA ALA A 156 -16.43 9.89 -7.98
C ALA A 156 -16.49 9.96 -6.45
N ASP A 157 -17.65 10.36 -5.89
CA ASP A 157 -17.87 10.46 -4.45
C ASP A 157 -17.66 9.10 -3.75
N LYS A 158 -18.13 8.02 -4.38
CA LYS A 158 -18.05 6.64 -3.88
C LYS A 158 -16.72 5.94 -4.12
N LEU A 159 -15.90 6.42 -5.06
CA LEU A 159 -14.64 5.76 -5.41
C LEU A 159 -13.69 5.75 -4.21
N ARG A 160 -13.16 4.58 -3.89
CA ARG A 160 -12.06 4.37 -2.94
C ARG A 160 -11.03 3.46 -3.59
N PHE A 161 -9.79 3.53 -3.11
CA PHE A 161 -8.68 2.83 -3.74
C PHE A 161 -8.89 1.31 -3.64
N PRO A 162 -8.98 0.58 -4.76
CA PRO A 162 -9.27 -0.84 -4.74
C PRO A 162 -8.10 -1.66 -4.22
N PHE A 163 -8.41 -2.84 -3.68
CA PHE A 163 -7.40 -3.81 -3.24
C PHE A 163 -7.36 -5.04 -4.14
N TRP A 164 -6.21 -5.72 -4.16
CA TRP A 164 -6.09 -7.03 -4.79
C TRP A 164 -6.10 -8.13 -3.71
N ASP A 165 -7.18 -8.91 -3.66
CA ASP A 165 -7.27 -10.04 -2.74
C ASP A 165 -6.60 -11.29 -3.34
N TRP A 166 -5.35 -11.49 -2.95
CA TRP A 166 -4.57 -12.68 -3.31
C TRP A 166 -4.98 -13.93 -2.51
N THR A 167 -5.92 -13.83 -1.55
CA THR A 167 -6.58 -14.98 -0.90
C THR A 167 -7.93 -15.33 -1.51
N ASP A 168 -8.43 -14.57 -2.48
CA ASP A 168 -9.66 -14.91 -3.18
C ASP A 168 -9.51 -16.28 -3.90
N PRO A 169 -10.48 -17.21 -3.76
CA PRO A 169 -10.43 -18.51 -4.41
C PRO A 169 -10.16 -18.46 -5.92
N GLN A 170 -10.61 -17.41 -6.61
CA GLN A 170 -10.33 -17.20 -8.04
C GLN A 170 -8.83 -17.11 -8.30
N THR A 171 -8.04 -16.50 -7.41
CA THR A 171 -6.57 -16.44 -7.55
C THR A 171 -5.94 -17.84 -7.57
N GLY A 172 -6.49 -18.80 -6.81
CA GLY A 172 -6.06 -20.20 -6.84
C GLY A 172 -6.46 -20.98 -8.11
N VAL A 173 -7.25 -20.38 -8.99
CA VAL A 173 -7.74 -20.96 -10.26
C VAL A 173 -7.14 -20.23 -11.47
N GLU A 174 -7.21 -18.91 -11.49
CA GLU A 174 -6.75 -18.06 -12.60
C GLU A 174 -5.28 -17.65 -12.46
N GLY A 175 -4.78 -17.55 -11.22
CA GLY A 175 -3.49 -16.95 -10.90
C GLY A 175 -3.62 -15.43 -10.70
N ILE A 176 -2.71 -14.66 -11.28
CA ILE A 176 -2.76 -13.19 -11.24
C ILE A 176 -3.91 -12.68 -12.14
N PRO A 177 -4.76 -11.76 -11.66
CA PRO A 177 -5.88 -11.23 -12.46
C PRO A 177 -5.44 -10.65 -13.81
N ASN A 178 -6.22 -10.89 -14.86
CA ASN A 178 -5.89 -10.44 -16.23
C ASN A 178 -5.77 -8.91 -16.37
N ILE A 179 -6.47 -8.15 -15.53
CA ILE A 179 -6.33 -6.68 -15.46
C ILE A 179 -4.89 -6.22 -15.20
N PHE A 180 -4.05 -7.07 -14.61
CA PHE A 180 -2.64 -6.75 -14.40
C PHE A 180 -1.75 -7.11 -15.60
N GLN A 181 -2.29 -7.78 -16.62
CA GLN A 181 -1.52 -8.31 -17.74
C GLN A 181 -1.84 -7.59 -19.06
N GLU A 182 -3.09 -7.18 -19.24
CA GLU A 182 -3.60 -6.55 -20.46
C GLU A 182 -2.88 -5.22 -20.74
N ALA A 183 -2.32 -5.04 -21.94
CA ALA A 183 -1.63 -3.79 -22.30
C ALA A 183 -2.60 -2.60 -22.46
N GLN A 184 -3.82 -2.88 -22.89
CA GLN A 184 -4.88 -1.90 -23.07
C GLN A 184 -6.15 -2.38 -22.37
N ILE A 185 -6.98 -1.44 -21.96
CA ILE A 185 -8.23 -1.70 -21.28
C ILE A 185 -9.37 -0.92 -21.91
N LYS A 186 -10.52 -1.57 -21.98
CA LYS A 186 -11.77 -0.96 -22.43
C LYS A 186 -12.53 -0.39 -21.24
N LEU A 187 -12.93 0.88 -21.32
CA LEU A 187 -13.60 1.62 -20.27
C LEU A 187 -15.00 2.08 -20.72
N VAL A 188 -15.90 2.27 -19.75
CA VAL A 188 -17.17 2.96 -19.99
C VAL A 188 -16.87 4.45 -19.94
N VAL A 189 -17.21 5.20 -20.99
CA VAL A 189 -17.02 6.65 -21.08
C VAL A 189 -18.29 7.31 -21.65
N PRO A 190 -18.50 8.63 -21.45
CA PRO A 190 -19.63 9.33 -22.07
C PRO A 190 -19.63 9.17 -23.59
N GLN A 191 -20.82 9.30 -24.19
CA GLN A 191 -21.01 9.08 -25.63
C GLN A 191 -20.01 9.87 -26.49
N GLY A 192 -19.46 9.20 -27.51
CA GLY A 192 -18.45 9.78 -28.41
C GLY A 192 -17.08 10.02 -27.76
N GLY A 193 -16.79 9.42 -26.61
CA GLY A 193 -15.43 9.31 -26.06
C GLY A 193 -14.70 8.08 -26.61
N ASP A 194 -13.37 8.14 -26.66
CA ASP A 194 -12.55 6.95 -26.89
C ASP A 194 -12.69 5.99 -25.70
N ASP A 195 -12.99 4.73 -25.97
CA ASP A 195 -13.26 3.73 -24.93
C ASP A 195 -12.05 2.82 -24.62
N THR A 196 -10.92 3.01 -25.31
CA THR A 196 -9.74 2.14 -25.22
C THR A 196 -8.52 2.94 -24.79
N TYR A 197 -7.90 2.53 -23.68
CA TYR A 197 -6.77 3.24 -23.06
C TYR A 197 -5.61 2.29 -22.76
N ASP A 198 -4.39 2.82 -22.73
CA ASP A 198 -3.24 2.11 -22.15
C ASP A 198 -3.56 1.75 -20.70
N ASN A 199 -3.27 0.51 -20.29
CA ASN A 199 -3.58 0.06 -18.95
C ASN A 199 -2.46 0.47 -17.96
N PRO A 200 -2.71 1.43 -17.05
CA PRO A 200 -1.71 1.87 -16.10
C PRO A 200 -1.38 0.79 -15.06
N LEU A 201 -2.22 -0.25 -14.89
CA LEU A 201 -2.00 -1.33 -13.93
C LEU A 201 -1.15 -2.48 -14.51
N ALA A 202 -0.86 -2.47 -15.81
CA ALA A 202 -0.03 -3.51 -16.43
C ALA A 202 1.45 -3.34 -16.06
N PHE A 203 1.94 -2.11 -16.15
CA PHE A 203 3.29 -1.70 -15.81
C PHE A 203 3.38 -0.18 -15.75
N TYR A 204 4.40 0.34 -15.08
CA TYR A 204 4.76 1.75 -15.14
C TYR A 204 5.90 1.97 -16.14
N LYS A 205 5.78 2.98 -17.00
CA LYS A 205 6.83 3.39 -17.96
C LYS A 205 7.87 4.26 -17.22
N LEU A 206 9.14 3.94 -17.42
CA LEU A 206 10.28 4.67 -16.88
C LEU A 206 10.91 5.49 -18.02
N ASP A 207 10.19 6.49 -18.51
CA ASP A 207 10.58 7.27 -19.69
C ASP A 207 11.85 8.10 -19.44
N SER A 208 12.11 8.45 -18.18
CA SER A 208 13.37 9.03 -17.72
C SER A 208 14.13 8.04 -16.83
N PRO A 209 15.46 7.91 -16.96
CA PRO A 209 16.26 7.17 -16.00
C PRO A 209 16.01 7.67 -14.59
N VAL A 210 15.71 6.77 -13.67
CA VAL A 210 15.62 7.08 -12.25
C VAL A 210 17.02 6.97 -11.67
N GLU A 211 17.52 8.06 -11.08
CA GLU A 211 18.85 8.07 -10.45
C GLU A 211 18.94 6.95 -9.40
N GLY A 212 20.04 6.18 -9.43
CA GLY A 212 20.25 5.03 -8.55
C GLY A 212 19.67 3.69 -9.04
N PHE A 213 18.96 3.65 -10.17
CA PHE A 213 18.50 2.39 -10.78
C PHE A 213 19.66 1.64 -11.48
N ASP A 214 20.59 1.13 -10.69
CA ASP A 214 21.71 0.32 -11.19
C ASP A 214 21.34 -1.16 -11.33
N ASN A 215 22.05 -1.88 -12.20
CA ASN A 215 21.91 -3.33 -12.32
C ASN A 215 22.43 -4.03 -11.05
N ARG A 216 21.69 -5.03 -10.57
CA ARG A 216 22.00 -5.71 -9.30
C ARG A 216 21.92 -7.22 -9.44
N TRP A 217 22.80 -7.91 -8.73
CA TRP A 217 22.70 -9.36 -8.54
C TRP A 217 21.77 -9.66 -7.36
N GLN A 218 20.90 -10.64 -7.52
CA GLN A 218 20.01 -11.12 -6.47
C GLN A 218 20.80 -11.95 -5.45
N PRO A 219 20.89 -11.50 -4.20
CA PRO A 219 21.47 -12.28 -3.13
C PRO A 219 20.50 -13.39 -2.73
N PHE A 220 21.05 -14.56 -2.45
CA PHE A 220 20.35 -15.65 -1.78
C PHE A 220 20.92 -15.77 -0.37
N GLY A 221 20.08 -15.63 0.66
CA GLY A 221 20.56 -15.63 2.06
C GLY A 221 21.60 -14.55 2.35
N GLY A 222 21.48 -13.37 1.72
CA GLY A 222 22.42 -12.25 1.89
C GLY A 222 23.74 -12.38 1.13
N LYS A 223 23.93 -13.43 0.32
CA LYS A 223 25.16 -13.65 -0.46
C LYS A 223 24.86 -13.74 -1.95
N VAL A 224 25.75 -13.17 -2.76
CA VAL A 224 25.72 -13.31 -4.22
C VAL A 224 26.58 -14.51 -4.61
N TYR A 225 26.01 -15.40 -5.41
CA TYR A 225 26.67 -16.59 -5.93
C TYR A 225 26.91 -16.43 -7.44
N ARG A 226 27.78 -17.28 -8.01
CA ARG A 226 28.11 -17.26 -9.44
C ARG A 226 26.86 -17.32 -10.35
N ASP A 227 25.88 -18.12 -9.94
CA ASP A 227 24.67 -18.39 -10.72
C ASP A 227 23.46 -17.58 -10.20
N SER A 228 23.71 -16.54 -9.40
CA SER A 228 22.66 -15.62 -8.95
C SER A 228 22.05 -14.88 -10.13
N ALA A 229 20.73 -14.69 -10.09
CA ALA A 229 20.04 -13.93 -11.11
C ALA A 229 20.41 -12.44 -11.03
N ARG A 230 20.30 -11.72 -12.14
CA ARG A 230 20.64 -10.31 -12.28
C ARG A 230 19.44 -9.51 -12.77
N ALA A 231 19.15 -8.42 -12.07
CA ALA A 231 18.22 -7.39 -12.49
C ALA A 231 18.93 -6.32 -13.32
N TYR A 232 18.27 -5.87 -14.39
CA TYR A 232 18.82 -4.93 -15.38
C TYR A 232 18.08 -3.58 -15.32
N TYR A 233 17.95 -3.02 -14.11
CA TYR A 233 17.18 -1.81 -13.84
C TYR A 233 17.64 -0.58 -14.63
N LYS A 234 18.92 -0.53 -15.03
CA LYS A 234 19.46 0.57 -15.83
C LYS A 234 18.94 0.54 -17.26
N GLU A 235 18.71 -0.65 -17.80
CA GLU A 235 18.25 -0.84 -19.19
C GLU A 235 16.73 -1.00 -19.29
N TRP A 236 16.07 -1.44 -18.22
CA TRP A 236 14.61 -1.62 -18.19
C TRP A 236 13.88 -0.27 -18.21
N LYS A 237 13.13 -0.03 -19.28
CA LYS A 237 12.32 1.19 -19.49
C LYS A 237 10.90 1.12 -18.94
N ARG A 238 10.59 0.05 -18.21
CA ARG A 238 9.32 -0.15 -17.53
C ARG A 238 9.49 -1.09 -16.35
N THR A 239 8.50 -1.12 -15.48
CA THR A 239 8.42 -2.14 -14.44
C THR A 239 8.15 -3.52 -15.03
N PHE A 240 8.68 -4.55 -14.36
CA PHE A 240 8.60 -5.94 -14.76
C PHE A 240 8.27 -6.82 -13.55
N ARG A 241 7.49 -7.88 -13.78
CA ARG A 241 7.00 -8.85 -12.80
C ARG A 241 7.54 -10.23 -13.12
N ASN A 242 8.33 -10.75 -12.18
CA ASN A 242 9.06 -12.01 -12.28
C ASN A 242 9.81 -12.21 -13.62
N PRO A 243 10.50 -11.20 -14.17
CA PRO A 243 11.11 -11.31 -15.49
C PRO A 243 12.27 -12.31 -15.49
N TYR A 244 12.68 -12.74 -16.67
CA TYR A 244 13.95 -13.44 -16.83
C TYR A 244 15.14 -12.49 -16.60
N SER A 245 16.23 -13.03 -16.05
CA SER A 245 17.50 -12.33 -15.77
C SER A 245 18.27 -11.96 -17.06
N ARG A 246 17.75 -11.01 -17.84
CA ARG A 246 18.36 -10.47 -19.06
C ARG A 246 17.84 -9.06 -19.38
N VAL A 247 18.59 -8.30 -20.18
CA VAL A 247 18.22 -6.95 -20.62
C VAL A 247 16.89 -6.95 -21.38
N ASN A 248 16.80 -7.74 -22.46
CA ASN A 248 15.58 -7.90 -23.25
C ASN A 248 14.69 -8.96 -22.60
N THR A 249 13.76 -8.52 -21.76
CA THR A 249 12.91 -9.40 -20.96
C THR A 249 11.43 -9.08 -21.12
N VAL A 250 10.60 -9.98 -20.59
CA VAL A 250 9.14 -9.89 -20.53
C VAL A 250 8.68 -10.36 -19.15
N ASP A 251 7.46 -9.98 -18.76
CA ASP A 251 6.82 -10.50 -17.56
C ASP A 251 6.64 -12.02 -17.66
N ASN A 252 6.87 -12.75 -16.57
CA ASN A 252 6.70 -14.20 -16.51
C ASN A 252 5.41 -14.58 -15.79
N TYR A 253 4.27 -14.20 -16.36
CA TYR A 253 2.96 -14.55 -15.80
C TYR A 253 2.74 -16.06 -15.71
N ALA A 254 3.31 -16.84 -16.62
CA ALA A 254 3.26 -18.30 -16.56
C ALA A 254 3.93 -18.84 -15.28
N GLY A 255 5.11 -18.32 -14.91
CA GLY A 255 5.81 -18.70 -13.68
C GLY A 255 5.09 -18.24 -12.40
N ILE A 256 4.56 -17.01 -12.41
CA ILE A 256 3.73 -16.49 -11.30
C ILE A 256 2.51 -17.38 -11.10
N ASN A 257 1.77 -17.67 -12.17
CA ASN A 257 0.55 -18.48 -12.12
C ASN A 257 0.84 -19.94 -11.77
N ALA A 258 1.99 -20.48 -12.17
CA ALA A 258 2.42 -21.82 -11.77
C ALA A 258 2.64 -21.93 -10.25
N ILE A 259 3.06 -20.85 -9.58
CA ILE A 259 3.16 -20.81 -8.12
C ILE A 259 1.77 -20.62 -7.51
N LEU A 260 1.05 -19.56 -7.88
CA LEU A 260 -0.24 -19.21 -7.26
C LEU A 260 -1.27 -20.36 -7.34
N LYS A 261 -1.30 -21.09 -8.46
CA LYS A 261 -2.28 -22.16 -8.73
C LYS A 261 -1.87 -23.53 -8.20
N ASP A 262 -0.62 -23.69 -7.74
CA ASP A 262 -0.16 -24.94 -7.14
C ASP A 262 -0.97 -25.22 -5.87
N LYS A 263 -1.40 -26.47 -5.69
CA LYS A 263 -2.25 -26.89 -4.57
C LYS A 263 -1.45 -27.26 -3.32
N ASN A 264 -0.12 -27.31 -3.40
CA ASN A 264 0.73 -27.57 -2.26
C ASN A 264 0.75 -26.35 -1.30
N SER A 265 0.09 -26.48 -0.15
CA SER A 265 0.03 -25.45 0.89
C SER A 265 1.34 -25.24 1.65
N GLU A 266 2.30 -26.17 1.54
CA GLU A 266 3.65 -26.03 2.13
C GLU A 266 4.58 -25.22 1.23
N ARG A 267 4.26 -25.12 -0.07
CA ARG A 267 5.03 -24.30 -0.99
C ARG A 267 4.69 -22.84 -0.75
N ARG A 268 5.68 -22.03 -0.36
CA ARG A 268 5.51 -20.59 -0.17
C ARG A 268 4.97 -19.92 -1.44
N GLY A 269 3.95 -19.09 -1.26
CA GLY A 269 3.37 -18.27 -2.32
C GLY A 269 2.27 -18.91 -3.13
N THR A 270 1.93 -20.17 -2.88
CA THR A 270 0.69 -20.74 -3.43
C THR A 270 -0.52 -20.04 -2.80
N TRP A 271 -1.66 -20.00 -3.49
CA TRP A 271 -2.90 -19.48 -2.93
C TRP A 271 -3.27 -20.19 -1.61
N ALA A 272 -3.05 -21.51 -1.54
CA ALA A 272 -3.31 -22.29 -0.34
C ALA A 272 -2.38 -21.90 0.82
N ASN A 273 -1.09 -21.69 0.56
CA ASN A 273 -0.16 -21.20 1.57
C ASN A 273 -0.55 -19.79 2.05
N LEU A 274 -0.80 -18.86 1.12
CA LEU A 274 -1.18 -17.49 1.45
C LEU A 274 -2.46 -17.43 2.30
N THR A 275 -3.44 -18.27 1.99
CA THR A 275 -4.69 -18.38 2.79
C THR A 275 -4.40 -18.90 4.20
N ASN A 276 -3.52 -19.90 4.34
CA ASN A 276 -3.10 -20.42 5.64
C ASN A 276 -2.32 -19.37 6.46
N ASP A 277 -1.41 -18.64 5.81
CA ASP A 277 -0.65 -17.57 6.44
C ASP A 277 -1.60 -16.49 6.99
N VAL A 278 -2.60 -16.05 6.20
CA VAL A 278 -3.60 -15.08 6.67
C VAL A 278 -4.44 -15.62 7.80
N ALA A 279 -4.89 -16.87 7.73
CA ALA A 279 -5.62 -17.49 8.83
C ALA A 279 -4.76 -17.54 10.12
N GLY A 280 -3.47 -17.85 9.98
CA GLY A 280 -2.49 -17.85 11.07
C GLY A 280 -2.26 -16.47 11.69
N THR A 281 -2.44 -15.39 10.93
CA THR A 281 -2.39 -14.01 11.46
C THR A 281 -3.48 -13.75 12.50
N PHE A 282 -4.63 -14.42 12.42
CA PHE A 282 -5.74 -14.24 13.36
C PHE A 282 -5.80 -15.30 14.49
N ALA A 283 -4.69 -15.99 14.76
CA ALA A 283 -4.65 -17.10 15.73
C ALA A 283 -4.48 -16.68 17.20
N PHE A 284 -4.58 -15.40 17.53
CA PHE A 284 -4.34 -14.90 18.87
C PHE A 284 -5.57 -15.06 19.79
N PRO A 285 -5.39 -15.28 21.10
CA PRO A 285 -6.50 -15.31 22.04
C PRO A 285 -7.05 -13.89 22.27
N LEU A 286 -8.36 -13.74 22.50
CA LEU A 286 -9.08 -12.44 22.55
C LEU A 286 -8.93 -11.64 23.86
N ASN A 287 -8.27 -12.18 24.89
CA ASN A 287 -8.17 -11.53 26.21
C ASN A 287 -6.82 -11.79 26.86
N ILE A 288 -5.73 -11.39 26.20
CA ILE A 288 -4.41 -11.48 26.81
C ILE A 288 -4.26 -10.44 27.93
N PRO A 289 -3.43 -10.73 28.95
CA PRO A 289 -3.04 -9.73 29.94
C PRO A 289 -2.52 -8.43 29.28
N PRO A 290 -2.96 -7.24 29.75
CA PRO A 290 -2.59 -5.95 29.13
C PRO A 290 -1.08 -5.70 29.04
N ASP A 291 -0.31 -6.28 29.95
CA ASP A 291 1.14 -6.18 29.95
C ASP A 291 1.81 -6.91 28.77
N ARG A 292 1.11 -7.84 28.11
CA ARG A 292 1.59 -8.65 26.97
C ARG A 292 1.09 -8.19 25.61
N VAL A 293 0.23 -7.16 25.59
CA VAL A 293 -0.32 -6.59 24.36
C VAL A 293 0.76 -6.16 23.37
N ALA A 294 1.81 -5.48 23.84
CA ALA A 294 2.93 -5.06 23.01
C ALA A 294 3.67 -6.25 22.38
N ASN A 295 3.81 -7.37 23.10
CA ASN A 295 4.41 -8.60 22.57
C ASN A 295 3.53 -9.19 21.45
N ALA A 296 2.20 -9.20 21.63
CA ALA A 296 1.29 -9.70 20.60
C ALA A 296 1.33 -8.84 19.34
N TRP A 297 1.38 -7.51 19.49
CA TRP A 297 1.55 -6.59 18.36
C TRP A 297 2.88 -6.79 17.63
N ASP A 298 3.98 -7.01 18.35
CA ASP A 298 5.28 -7.26 17.73
C ASP A 298 5.29 -8.57 16.93
N GLU A 299 4.65 -9.64 17.41
CA GLU A 299 4.52 -10.90 16.65
C GLU A 299 3.60 -10.74 15.43
N PHE A 300 2.51 -9.99 15.58
CA PHE A 300 1.55 -9.73 14.50
C PHE A 300 2.15 -8.85 13.40
N SER A 301 2.82 -7.77 13.76
CA SER A 301 3.11 -6.66 12.83
C SER A 301 4.22 -6.99 11.83
N ASN A 302 5.26 -7.72 12.23
CA ASN A 302 6.50 -7.78 11.47
C ASN A 302 7.25 -9.12 11.59
N THR A 303 8.14 -9.37 10.62
CA THR A 303 8.91 -10.62 10.51
C THR A 303 10.14 -10.69 11.41
N THR A 304 10.54 -9.60 12.05
CA THR A 304 11.66 -9.52 12.99
C THR A 304 11.17 -9.27 14.41
N PHE A 305 10.27 -10.15 14.84
CA PHE A 305 9.68 -10.15 16.17
C PHE A 305 10.75 -10.05 17.27
N GLN A 306 10.96 -8.86 17.83
CA GLN A 306 12.06 -8.60 18.77
C GLN A 306 11.82 -9.29 20.11
N SER A 307 10.56 -9.37 20.53
CA SER A 307 10.18 -10.02 21.78
C SER A 307 10.22 -11.56 21.71
N ALA A 308 10.54 -12.15 20.55
CA ALA A 308 10.75 -13.59 20.40
C ALA A 308 11.89 -14.13 21.27
N HIS A 309 12.92 -13.30 21.50
CA HIS A 309 14.19 -13.70 22.13
C HIS A 309 14.71 -15.03 21.58
N GLN A 310 15.40 -14.98 20.44
CA GLN A 310 15.95 -16.18 19.81
C GLN A 310 17.17 -16.70 20.57
N ASP A 311 17.36 -18.02 20.63
CA ASP A 311 18.53 -18.65 21.23
C ASP A 311 19.79 -18.19 20.46
N PRO A 312 20.82 -17.61 21.12
CA PRO A 312 22.03 -17.15 20.44
C PRO A 312 22.79 -18.26 19.69
N LEU A 313 22.60 -19.52 20.09
CA LEU A 313 23.22 -20.70 19.48
C LEU A 313 22.32 -21.37 18.44
N ASP A 314 21.00 -21.14 18.50
CA ASP A 314 20.02 -21.60 17.51
C ASP A 314 18.98 -20.50 17.24
N PRO A 315 19.23 -19.59 16.28
CA PRO A 315 18.31 -18.49 15.98
C PRO A 315 16.90 -18.92 15.56
N LYS A 316 16.68 -20.20 15.22
CA LYS A 316 15.33 -20.72 14.91
C LYS A 316 14.53 -21.05 16.16
N LYS A 317 15.20 -21.20 17.30
CA LYS A 317 14.57 -21.52 18.57
C LYS A 317 14.18 -20.23 19.29
N ILE A 318 12.87 -20.00 19.35
CA ILE A 318 12.27 -18.93 20.15
C ILE A 318 12.33 -19.34 21.62
N THR A 319 12.85 -18.47 22.48
CA THR A 319 12.97 -18.73 23.93
C THR A 319 12.00 -17.90 24.76
N SER A 320 11.37 -16.88 24.17
CA SER A 320 10.35 -16.09 24.86
C SER A 320 9.12 -16.91 25.23
N PRO A 321 8.58 -16.75 26.45
CA PRO A 321 7.32 -17.38 26.85
C PRO A 321 6.08 -16.65 26.33
N TYR A 322 6.24 -15.50 25.65
CA TYR A 322 5.15 -14.64 25.18
C TYR A 322 5.01 -14.70 23.67
N VAL A 323 4.85 -15.92 23.13
CA VAL A 323 4.74 -16.18 21.69
C VAL A 323 3.50 -17.04 21.43
N TRP A 324 2.75 -16.69 20.40
CA TRP A 324 1.49 -17.35 20.02
C TRP A 324 1.62 -18.26 18.79
N ASN A 325 2.79 -18.28 18.14
CA ASN A 325 3.03 -18.97 16.88
C ASN A 325 2.07 -18.52 15.77
N ALA A 326 1.66 -17.26 15.82
CA ALA A 326 0.87 -16.63 14.78
C ALA A 326 1.75 -16.30 13.59
N THR A 327 1.12 -16.11 12.43
CA THR A 327 1.84 -15.66 11.24
C THR A 327 1.86 -14.14 11.19
N PRO A 328 3.05 -13.50 11.16
CA PRO A 328 3.14 -12.05 11.05
C PRO A 328 2.50 -11.56 9.75
N LEU A 329 1.82 -10.42 9.80
CA LEU A 329 1.22 -9.76 8.64
C LEU A 329 2.26 -9.52 7.53
N GLU A 330 3.45 -9.05 7.90
CA GLU A 330 4.56 -8.81 6.97
C GLU A 330 5.04 -10.10 6.25
N GLN A 331 4.81 -11.30 6.80
CA GLN A 331 5.23 -12.55 6.16
C GLN A 331 4.46 -12.81 4.87
N SER A 332 3.14 -12.69 4.90
CA SER A 332 2.29 -12.90 3.72
C SER A 332 2.54 -11.83 2.66
N HIS A 333 2.71 -10.57 3.08
CA HIS A 333 3.18 -9.45 2.27
C HIS A 333 4.51 -9.77 1.55
N ASN A 334 5.53 -10.20 2.30
CA ASN A 334 6.85 -10.53 1.73
C ASN A 334 6.75 -11.67 0.70
N THR A 335 5.90 -12.66 0.97
CA THR A 335 5.67 -13.78 0.06
C THR A 335 5.08 -13.28 -1.28
N VAL A 336 4.06 -12.42 -1.27
CA VAL A 336 3.48 -11.88 -2.50
C VAL A 336 4.50 -11.05 -3.28
N HIS A 337 5.27 -10.20 -2.60
CA HIS A 337 6.39 -9.48 -3.21
C HIS A 337 7.39 -10.40 -3.91
N LEU A 338 7.76 -11.52 -3.29
CA LEU A 338 8.67 -12.49 -3.88
C LEU A 338 8.08 -13.20 -5.10
N VAL A 339 6.81 -13.62 -5.03
CA VAL A 339 6.12 -14.32 -6.12
C VAL A 339 5.96 -13.43 -7.34
N VAL A 340 5.44 -12.21 -7.15
CA VAL A 340 5.18 -11.25 -8.24
C VAL A 340 6.48 -10.62 -8.74
N GLY A 341 7.42 -10.33 -7.84
CA GLY A 341 8.65 -9.64 -8.16
C GLY A 341 9.69 -10.52 -8.85
N GLY A 342 10.01 -11.70 -8.33
CA GLY A 342 11.08 -12.55 -8.86
C GLY A 342 12.44 -11.83 -8.86
N VAL A 343 12.89 -11.31 -10.03
CA VAL A 343 14.02 -10.37 -10.13
C VAL A 343 13.65 -8.97 -10.65
N GLY A 344 12.35 -8.70 -10.76
CA GLY A 344 11.77 -7.45 -11.23
C GLY A 344 11.52 -6.47 -10.10
N HIS A 345 10.63 -5.52 -10.35
CA HIS A 345 10.50 -4.34 -9.50
C HIS A 345 9.77 -4.64 -8.18
N MET A 346 8.87 -5.63 -8.13
CA MET A 346 8.11 -5.99 -6.93
C MET A 346 8.91 -6.72 -5.82
N VAL A 347 10.24 -6.85 -5.89
CA VAL A 347 11.05 -7.63 -4.91
C VAL A 347 12.26 -6.89 -4.33
N ARG A 348 12.58 -7.21 -3.07
CA ARG A 348 13.81 -6.82 -2.37
C ARG A 348 15.04 -7.57 -2.87
N ILE A 349 15.56 -7.25 -4.05
CA ILE A 349 16.86 -7.80 -4.50
C ILE A 349 18.03 -7.18 -3.75
N ALA A 350 17.91 -5.98 -3.21
CA ALA A 350 18.86 -5.38 -2.26
C ALA A 350 18.43 -3.96 -1.88
N ILE A 351 17.46 -3.39 -2.60
CA ILE A 351 17.09 -1.97 -2.55
C ILE A 351 15.69 -1.80 -3.21
N THR A 352 14.99 -0.78 -2.77
CA THR A 352 13.54 -0.51 -2.87
C THR A 352 13.11 0.16 -4.18
N GLN A 353 12.74 -0.63 -5.17
CA GLN A 353 12.09 -0.13 -6.40
C GLN A 353 10.61 -0.56 -6.49
N TRP A 354 10.04 -1.06 -5.38
CA TRP A 354 8.80 -1.85 -5.38
C TRP A 354 7.57 -1.03 -5.67
N ALA A 355 7.53 0.20 -5.17
CA ALA A 355 6.38 1.07 -5.33
C ALA A 355 6.22 1.66 -6.74
N PHE A 356 7.20 1.51 -7.63
CA PHE A 356 7.02 1.95 -9.02
C PHE A 356 6.09 1.04 -9.81
N ASP A 357 5.94 -0.23 -9.43
CA ASP A 357 4.95 -1.09 -10.08
C ASP A 357 3.57 -0.81 -9.47
N PRO A 358 2.55 -0.42 -10.27
CA PRO A 358 1.24 -0.04 -9.75
C PRO A 358 0.56 -1.13 -8.91
N ILE A 359 0.84 -2.41 -9.18
CA ILE A 359 0.28 -3.52 -8.38
C ILE A 359 0.72 -3.48 -6.91
N PHE A 360 1.84 -2.80 -6.61
CA PHE A 360 2.31 -2.55 -5.26
C PHE A 360 1.21 -1.94 -4.38
N PHE A 361 0.55 -0.90 -4.89
CA PHE A 361 -0.43 -0.16 -4.10
C PHE A 361 -1.71 -0.97 -3.89
N LEU A 362 -2.12 -1.79 -4.87
CA LEU A 362 -3.27 -2.69 -4.71
C LEU A 362 -2.97 -3.83 -3.73
N HIS A 363 -1.73 -4.32 -3.72
CA HIS A 363 -1.25 -5.28 -2.74
C HIS A 363 -1.26 -4.69 -1.32
N HIS A 364 -0.67 -3.51 -1.14
CA HIS A 364 -0.61 -2.81 0.15
C HIS A 364 -1.98 -2.34 0.64
N CYS A 365 -2.91 -2.04 -0.27
CA CYS A 365 -4.31 -1.80 0.09
C CYS A 365 -4.98 -3.06 0.70
N ASN A 366 -4.63 -4.26 0.23
CA ASN A 366 -5.09 -5.50 0.87
C ASN A 366 -4.41 -5.74 2.22
N VAL A 367 -3.13 -5.39 2.36
CA VAL A 367 -2.42 -5.45 3.67
C VAL A 367 -3.08 -4.51 4.69
N ASP A 368 -3.43 -3.29 4.28
CA ASP A 368 -4.17 -2.35 5.12
C ASP A 368 -5.58 -2.85 5.49
N ARG A 369 -6.25 -3.55 4.56
CA ARG A 369 -7.52 -4.25 4.85
C ARG A 369 -7.35 -5.34 5.91
N LEU A 370 -6.28 -6.14 5.84
CA LEU A 370 -5.99 -7.15 6.86
C LEU A 370 -5.69 -6.51 8.23
N LEU A 371 -4.99 -5.38 8.24
CA LEU A 371 -4.80 -4.57 9.44
C LEU A 371 -6.15 -4.10 10.00
N ALA A 372 -7.07 -3.60 9.17
CA ALA A 372 -8.40 -3.18 9.62
C ALA A 372 -9.22 -4.34 10.23
N PHE A 373 -9.10 -5.56 9.68
CA PHE A 373 -9.71 -6.76 10.29
C PHE A 373 -9.06 -7.11 11.62
N TRP A 374 -7.74 -6.98 11.71
CA TRP A 374 -7.01 -7.21 12.95
C TRP A 374 -7.47 -6.24 14.04
N GLU A 375 -7.51 -4.94 13.75
CA GLU A 375 -7.99 -3.91 14.67
C GLU A 375 -9.45 -4.13 15.09
N HIS A 376 -10.29 -4.68 14.20
CA HIS A 376 -11.67 -5.01 14.54
C HIS A 376 -11.79 -6.16 15.54
N ILE A 377 -10.94 -7.18 15.40
CA ILE A 377 -10.96 -8.37 16.27
C ILE A 377 -10.17 -8.14 17.56
N TYR A 378 -9.07 -7.40 17.49
CA TYR A 378 -8.10 -7.14 18.56
C TYR A 378 -7.87 -5.63 18.76
N PRO A 379 -8.91 -4.87 19.14
CA PRO A 379 -8.85 -3.41 19.18
C PRO A 379 -7.80 -2.86 20.15
N ASP A 380 -7.53 -3.58 21.24
CA ASP A 380 -6.58 -3.16 22.26
C ASP A 380 -5.14 -3.60 21.95
N TYR A 381 -4.92 -4.40 20.89
CA TYR A 381 -3.63 -5.05 20.66
C TYR A 381 -2.75 -4.12 19.84
N VAL A 382 -2.02 -3.24 20.54
CA VAL A 382 -1.17 -2.18 19.96
C VAL A 382 0.26 -2.26 20.50
N GLY A 383 1.22 -1.60 19.83
CA GLY A 383 2.61 -1.60 20.26
C GLY A 383 2.84 -0.82 21.57
N GLY A 384 2.04 0.23 21.80
CA GLY A 384 2.14 1.15 22.92
C GLY A 384 3.45 1.94 22.91
N THR A 385 3.74 2.61 24.04
CA THR A 385 4.96 3.42 24.26
C THR A 385 5.95 2.80 25.22
N GLN A 386 5.59 1.68 25.87
CA GLN A 386 6.37 1.09 26.95
C GLN A 386 7.36 0.01 26.48
N GLY A 387 7.33 -0.37 25.20
CA GLY A 387 8.09 -1.51 24.68
C GLY A 387 7.50 -2.87 25.08
N TYR A 388 8.19 -3.95 24.73
CA TYR A 388 7.74 -5.32 24.99
C TYR A 388 8.20 -5.86 26.35
N LEU A 389 7.46 -6.82 26.91
CA LEU A 389 7.81 -7.50 28.15
C LEU A 389 8.90 -8.54 27.91
N ASN A 390 9.96 -8.51 28.71
CA ASN A 390 11.05 -9.49 28.66
C ASN A 390 10.67 -10.80 29.36
N PRO A 391 11.35 -11.93 29.05
CA PRO A 391 11.05 -13.24 29.61
C PRO A 391 11.05 -13.34 31.14
N ASP A 392 11.68 -12.38 31.84
CA ASP A 392 11.63 -12.27 33.31
C ASP A 392 10.24 -11.87 33.86
N GLY A 393 9.34 -11.41 33.00
CA GLY A 393 7.99 -10.97 33.35
C GLY A 393 7.93 -9.66 34.13
N ILE A 394 9.03 -8.89 34.18
CA ILE A 394 9.13 -7.67 34.98
C ILE A 394 9.69 -6.51 34.14
N THR A 395 10.77 -6.74 33.39
CA THR A 395 11.45 -5.67 32.67
C THR A 395 10.87 -5.50 31.27
N ARG A 396 10.95 -4.26 30.75
CA ARG A 396 10.54 -3.93 29.39
C ARG A 396 11.71 -3.43 28.58
N THR A 397 11.71 -3.77 27.29
CA THR A 397 12.71 -3.30 26.33
C THR A 397 11.99 -2.50 25.24
N PRO A 398 12.45 -1.28 24.92
CA PRO A 398 11.88 -0.52 23.81
C PRO A 398 12.03 -1.25 22.46
N PHE A 399 11.09 -1.04 21.56
CA PHE A 399 11.25 -1.50 20.18
C PHE A 399 12.26 -0.61 19.45
N THR A 400 12.97 -1.19 18.49
CA THR A 400 13.96 -0.44 17.70
C THR A 400 13.78 -0.66 16.21
N GLN A 401 14.08 0.36 15.41
CA GLN A 401 14.16 0.28 13.96
C GLN A 401 15.57 -0.20 13.57
N SER A 402 15.79 -1.52 13.52
CA SER A 402 17.15 -2.09 13.41
C SER A 402 17.93 -1.58 12.21
N GLY A 403 17.29 -1.50 11.03
CA GLY A 403 17.91 -1.01 9.80
C GLY A 403 17.91 0.52 9.63
N GLY A 404 17.29 1.26 10.56
CA GLY A 404 16.95 2.67 10.38
C GLY A 404 15.97 2.90 9.22
N THR A 405 15.82 4.16 8.83
CA THR A 405 15.16 4.62 7.61
C THR A 405 15.90 5.83 7.03
N TRP A 406 15.32 6.46 6.01
CA TRP A 406 15.78 7.74 5.50
C TRP A 406 15.94 8.78 6.62
N VAL A 407 15.00 8.78 7.56
CA VAL A 407 15.00 9.68 8.72
C VAL A 407 15.55 8.99 9.95
N GLU A 408 15.31 7.70 10.17
CA GLU A 408 15.69 7.06 11.45
C GLU A 408 17.09 6.44 11.40
N LEU A 409 17.83 6.54 12.50
CA LEU A 409 19.13 5.87 12.65
C LEU A 409 18.97 4.36 12.85
N ASN A 410 20.04 3.61 12.61
CA ASN A 410 20.07 2.19 12.94
C ASN A 410 19.83 1.98 14.43
N ASN A 411 18.92 1.07 14.76
CA ASN A 411 18.49 0.74 16.12
C ASN A 411 17.88 1.94 16.88
N GLN A 412 17.39 2.96 16.18
CA GLN A 412 16.64 4.04 16.81
C GLN A 412 15.38 3.48 17.48
N GLU A 413 15.10 3.94 18.70
CA GLU A 413 13.88 3.56 19.41
C GLU A 413 12.63 4.01 18.65
N VAL A 414 11.65 3.11 18.54
CA VAL A 414 10.36 3.37 17.91
C VAL A 414 9.21 2.86 18.76
N ASN A 415 8.06 3.52 18.66
CA ASN A 415 6.83 3.17 19.37
C ASN A 415 5.61 3.78 18.66
N ASP A 416 4.40 3.62 19.20
CA ASP A 416 3.18 4.06 18.50
C ASP A 416 3.07 5.59 18.32
N THR A 417 3.86 6.38 19.04
CA THR A 417 3.95 7.85 18.88
C THR A 417 5.07 8.28 17.93
N SER A 418 5.88 7.35 17.44
CA SER A 418 6.93 7.64 16.48
C SER A 418 6.33 8.24 15.20
N PRO A 419 6.90 9.33 14.66
CA PRO A 419 6.42 9.94 13.44
C PRO A 419 6.55 8.99 12.23
N LEU A 420 5.47 8.85 11.47
CA LEU A 420 5.40 8.10 10.22
C LEU A 420 5.76 9.03 9.06
N TRP A 421 7.04 9.34 8.96
CA TRP A 421 7.58 10.20 7.89
C TRP A 421 7.28 9.66 6.49
N PRO A 422 7.04 10.52 5.48
CA PRO A 422 6.96 11.98 5.53
C PRO A 422 5.51 12.51 5.64
N PHE A 423 4.57 11.68 6.12
CA PHE A 423 3.15 11.98 6.00
C PHE A 423 2.69 12.96 7.08
N ARG A 424 2.22 14.14 6.66
CA ARG A 424 1.61 15.13 7.55
C ARG A 424 0.09 15.06 7.53
N ASN A 425 -0.53 15.25 8.68
CA ASN A 425 -1.97 15.31 8.85
C ASN A 425 -2.52 16.74 8.61
N LEU A 426 -3.81 16.93 8.88
CA LEU A 426 -4.51 18.23 8.75
C LEU A 426 -3.92 19.35 9.62
N GLY A 427 -3.32 19.01 10.77
CA GLY A 427 -2.65 19.95 11.66
C GLY A 427 -1.20 20.23 11.29
N TYR A 428 -0.70 19.65 10.19
CA TYR A 428 0.71 19.65 9.78
C TYR A 428 1.65 18.85 10.71
N ASP A 429 1.11 18.14 11.70
CA ASP A 429 1.86 17.17 12.48
C ASP A 429 2.05 15.87 11.67
N TYR A 430 3.08 15.11 11.99
CA TYR A 430 3.27 13.80 11.39
C TYR A 430 2.22 12.80 11.85
N TRP A 431 1.80 11.92 10.93
CA TRP A 431 1.04 10.74 11.29
C TRP A 431 1.83 9.87 12.28
N THR A 432 1.13 9.15 13.14
CA THR A 432 1.69 8.19 14.09
C THR A 432 0.80 6.94 14.04
N SER A 433 1.29 5.80 14.55
CA SER A 433 0.43 4.60 14.64
C SER A 433 -0.79 4.86 15.52
N GLN A 434 -0.69 5.71 16.55
CA GLN A 434 -1.84 6.09 17.39
C GLN A 434 -2.92 6.83 16.60
N TYR A 435 -2.54 7.76 15.71
CA TYR A 435 -3.50 8.45 14.83
C TYR A 435 -4.10 7.51 13.78
N GLY A 436 -3.29 6.56 13.29
CA GLY A 436 -3.71 5.61 12.27
C GLY A 436 -4.54 4.43 12.81
N HIS A 437 -4.47 4.12 14.10
CA HIS A 437 -5.12 2.95 14.70
C HIS A 437 -6.63 3.10 14.75
N SER A 438 -7.35 2.07 14.29
CA SER A 438 -8.82 2.02 14.34
C SER A 438 -9.46 3.31 13.84
N LEU A 439 -9.18 3.69 12.59
CA LEU A 439 -9.70 4.92 11.95
C LEU A 439 -11.22 5.05 12.10
N ASN A 440 -11.63 5.73 13.17
CA ASN A 440 -13.01 6.00 13.51
C ASN A 440 -13.24 7.49 13.30
N TYR A 441 -14.27 7.83 12.51
CA TYR A 441 -14.70 9.21 12.35
C TYR A 441 -15.47 9.64 13.63
N TYR A 442 -14.80 10.28 14.59
CA TYR A 442 -15.47 10.97 15.69
C TYR A 442 -15.35 12.49 15.52
N SER A 443 -16.48 13.19 15.60
CA SER A 443 -16.53 14.65 15.74
C SER A 443 -16.35 15.03 17.21
N ASN A 444 -15.49 15.99 17.52
CA ASN A 444 -15.67 16.78 18.75
C ASN A 444 -16.85 17.75 18.54
N HIS A 445 -17.53 18.11 19.63
CA HIS A 445 -18.79 18.87 19.67
C HIS A 445 -18.77 20.27 19.01
N ASP A 446 -17.64 20.74 18.46
CA ASP A 446 -17.44 22.13 18.05
C ASP A 446 -17.24 22.36 16.54
N GLY A 447 -17.46 21.34 15.68
CA GLY A 447 -17.53 21.54 14.23
C GLY A 447 -16.25 22.04 13.54
N GLN A 448 -15.10 21.97 14.22
CA GLN A 448 -13.78 22.18 13.62
C GLN A 448 -13.27 20.86 13.00
N PRO A 449 -12.55 20.89 11.87
CA PRO A 449 -11.94 19.70 11.28
C PRO A 449 -10.74 19.26 12.12
N THR A 450 -11.01 18.62 13.25
CA THR A 450 -10.01 17.92 14.04
C THR A 450 -9.84 16.51 13.49
N ALA A 451 -8.59 16.07 13.41
CA ALA A 451 -8.14 14.78 12.91
C ALA A 451 -8.99 13.58 13.38
N LEU A 452 -8.90 12.47 12.62
CA LEU A 452 -9.29 11.13 13.07
C LEU A 452 -8.65 10.85 14.44
N TYR A 453 -9.37 11.16 15.52
CA TYR A 453 -8.96 10.85 16.88
C TYR A 453 -9.66 9.58 17.34
N ASN A 454 -8.83 8.71 17.92
CA ASN A 454 -9.17 7.38 18.36
C ASN A 454 -10.15 7.38 19.55
N LYS A 455 -10.90 6.29 19.67
CA LYS A 455 -11.61 5.95 20.90
C LYS A 455 -10.56 5.37 21.86
N CYS A 456 -10.19 6.13 22.88
CA CYS A 456 -10.00 5.69 24.27
C CYS A 456 -9.10 6.68 25.04
N MET A 457 -9.67 7.22 26.12
CA MET A 457 -8.97 7.50 27.37
C MET A 457 -8.51 6.20 28.02
#